data_AF-A0A369BFF6-F1
#
_entry.id   AF-A0A369BFF6-F1
#
_cell.length_a   1.000
_cell.length_b   1.000
_cell.length_c   1.000
_cell.angle_alpha   90.00
_cell.angle_beta   90.00
_cell.angle_gamma   90.00
#
_symmetry.space_group_name_H-M   'P 1'
#
loop_
_entity.id
_entity.type
_entity.pdbx_description
1 polymer ?
#
loop_
_entity_poly.entity_id
_entity_poly.type
_entity_poly.pdbx_seq_one_letter_code
_entity_poly.pdbx_strand_id
1 'polypeptide(L)' 'MDAVKIQRINELSRKSKVGSLTPQERDEQQQLRQEYISAFKGNLKATLDSIVLCDKEGNTKKLRKN' A
#
# COMPACT_ATOMS: atom_id res chain seq x y z
N MET A 1 1.52 2.22 9.32
CA MET A 1 2.75 2.58 8.59
C MET A 1 3.02 4.03 8.86
N ASP A 2 4.19 4.38 9.39
CA ASP A 2 4.49 5.74 9.83
C ASP A 2 4.92 6.64 8.66
N ALA A 3 4.58 7.92 8.73
CA ALA A 3 4.96 8.91 7.72
C ALA A 3 6.48 8.97 7.49
N VAL A 4 7.27 8.74 8.54
CA VAL A 4 8.74 8.67 8.51
C VAL A 4 9.23 7.54 7.60
N LYS A 5 8.62 6.35 7.67
CA LYS A 5 8.99 5.21 6.81
C LYS A 5 8.69 5.48 5.34
N ILE A 6 7.58 6.18 5.06
CA ILE A 6 7.19 6.55 3.69
C ILE A 6 8.18 7.57 3.10
N GLN A 7 8.60 8.56 3.89
CA GLN A 7 9.63 9.51 3.48
C GLN A 7 10.95 8.78 3.16
N ARG A 8 11.35 7.83 4.00
CA ARG A 8 12.54 7.00 3.76
C ARG A 8 12.45 6.20 2.47
N ILE A 9 11.30 5.56 2.18
CA ILE A 9 11.08 4.87 0.90
C ILE A 9 11.28 5.82 -0.29
N ASN A 10 10.77 7.04 -0.20
CA ASN A 10 10.91 8.04 -1.26
C ASN A 10 12.36 8.50 -1.46
N GLU A 11 13.11 8.71 -0.37
CA GLU A 11 14.54 9.03 -0.42
C GLU A 11 15.33 7.91 -1.11
N LEU A 12 15.14 6.66 -0.67
CA LEU A 12 15.78 5.49 -1.28
C LEU A 12 15.38 5.34 -2.75
N SER A 13 14.12 5.65 -3.10
CA SER A 13 13.66 5.60 -4.49
C SER A 13 14.31 6.68 -5.36
N ARG A 14 14.59 7.87 -4.81
CA ARG A 14 15.36 8.91 -5.52
C ARG A 14 16.81 8.48 -5.70
N LYS A 15 17.46 7.94 -4.67
CA LYS A 15 18.84 7.41 -4.76
C LYS A 15 18.94 6.29 -5.80
N SER A 16 17.97 5.37 -5.82
CA SER A 16 17.87 4.32 -6.84
C SER A 16 17.74 4.88 -8.25
N LYS A 17 17.00 5.97 -8.44
CA LYS A 17 16.84 6.63 -9.75
C LYS A 17 18.11 7.31 -10.22
N VAL A 18 18.91 7.84 -9.30
CA VAL A 18 20.20 8.49 -9.58
C VAL A 18 21.33 7.47 -9.71
N GLY A 19 21.13 6.23 -9.26
CA GLY A 19 22.14 5.15 -9.33
C GLY A 19 23.11 5.12 -8.15
N SER A 20 22.90 5.93 -7.11
CA SER A 20 23.74 6.01 -5.91
C SER A 20 23.30 5.07 -4.77
N LEU A 21 22.49 4.06 -5.09
CA LEU A 21 21.92 3.15 -4.10
C LEU A 21 22.91 2.04 -3.75
N THR A 22 23.27 1.95 -2.47
CA THR A 22 24.11 0.85 -1.97
C THR A 22 23.31 -0.46 -1.84
N PRO A 23 23.98 -1.63 -1.79
CA PRO A 23 23.31 -2.91 -1.54
C PRO A 23 22.51 -2.92 -0.23
N GLN A 24 23.06 -2.36 0.85
CA GLN A 24 22.37 -2.28 2.14
C GLN A 24 21.09 -1.42 2.05
N GLU A 25 21.16 -0.28 1.36
CA GLU A 25 20.00 0.59 1.14
C GLU A 25 18.94 -0.05 0.24
N ARG A 26 19.34 -0.92 -0.69
CA ARG A 26 18.41 -1.70 -1.51
C ARG A 26 17.62 -2.69 -0.66
N ASP A 27 18.29 -3.40 0.25
CA ASP A 27 17.64 -4.32 1.18
C ASP A 27 16.69 -3.58 2.13
N GLU A 28 17.12 -2.43 2.66
CA GLU A 28 16.28 -1.54 3.48
C GLU A 28 15.03 -1.09 2.69
N GLN A 29 15.22 -0.66 1.44
CA GLN A 29 14.12 -0.24 0.57
C GLN A 29 13.13 -1.38 0.33
N GLN A 30 13.62 -2.60 0.13
CA GLN A 30 12.78 -3.76 -0.13
C GLN A 30 11.96 -4.15 1.10
N GLN A 31 12.57 -4.16 2.29
CA GLN A 31 11.86 -4.41 3.55
C GLN A 31 10.77 -3.36 3.79
N LEU A 32 11.12 -2.07 3.65
CA LEU A 32 10.17 -0.98 3.84
C LEU A 32 9.01 -1.03 2.83
N ARG A 33 9.28 -1.39 1.57
CA ARG A 33 8.24 -1.57 0.55
C ARG A 33 7.32 -2.74 0.89
N GLN A 34 7.86 -3.84 1.37
CA GLN A 34 7.06 -5.01 1.74
C GLN A 34 6.12 -4.70 2.91
N GLU A 35 6.61 -4.01 3.93
CA GLU A 35 5.81 -3.56 5.07
C GLU A 35 4.68 -2.60 4.61
N TYR A 36 5.00 -1.64 3.73
CA TYR A 36 4.02 -0.72 3.16
C TYR A 36 2.92 -1.44 2.38
N ILE A 37 3.30 -2.38 1.51
CA ILE A 37 2.34 -3.15 0.70
C ILE A 37 1.43 -3.97 1.60
N SER A 38 1.97 -4.60 2.65
CA SER A 38 1.17 -5.38 3.60
C SER A 38 0.13 -4.51 4.31
N ALA A 39 0.54 -3.36 4.85
CA ALA A 39 -0.34 -2.41 5.51
C ALA A 39 -1.40 -1.85 4.54
N PHE A 40 -0.99 -1.51 3.31
CA PHE A 40 -1.89 -1.01 2.27
C PHE A 40 -2.92 -2.05 1.83
N LYS A 41 -2.51 -3.31 1.64
CA LYS A 41 -3.43 -4.42 1.29
C LYS A 41 -4.48 -4.65 2.37
N GLY A 42 -4.09 -4.58 3.65
CA GLY A 42 -5.03 -4.68 4.77
C GLY A 42 -6.08 -3.58 4.76
N ASN A 43 -5.65 -2.32 4.57
CA ASN A 43 -6.55 -1.18 4.49
C ASN A 43 -7.47 -1.25 3.26
N LEU A 44 -6.92 -1.61 2.09
CA LEU A 44 -7.70 -1.78 0.86
C LEU A 44 -8.77 -2.86 1.03
N LYS A 45 -8.44 -3.99 1.66
CA LYS A 45 -9.42 -5.04 1.96
C LYS A 45 -10.55 -4.53 2.86
N ALA A 46 -10.22 -3.82 3.94
CA ALA A 46 -11.23 -3.22 4.83
C ALA A 46 -12.12 -2.20 4.10
N THR A 47 -11.53 -1.40 3.19
CA THR A 47 -12.27 -0.45 2.37
C THR A 47 -13.23 -1.17 1.42
N LEU A 48 -12.77 -2.20 0.72
CA LEU A 48 -13.60 -3.02 -0.17
C LEU A 48 -14.72 -3.73 0.59
N ASP A 49 -14.44 -4.25 1.79
CA ASP A 49 -15.45 -4.90 2.66
C ASP A 49 -16.55 -3.91 3.11
N SER A 50 -16.24 -2.61 3.16
CA SER A 50 -17.20 -1.54 3.47
C SER A 50 -18.02 -1.08 2.26
N ILE A 51 -17.65 -1.47 1.03
CA ILE A 51 -18.38 -1.04 -0.17
C ILE A 51 -19.68 -1.83 -0.30
N VAL A 52 -20.77 -1.08 -0.46
CA VAL A 52 -22.12 -1.59 -0.65
C VAL A 52 -22.61 -1.11 -2.02
N LEU A 53 -23.05 -2.04 -2.85
CA LEU A 53 -23.71 -1.75 -4.11
C LEU A 53 -25.19 -1.46 -3.84
N CYS A 54 -25.69 -0.32 -4.30
CA CYS A 54 -27.10 0.02 -4.27
C CYS A 54 -27.66 -0.02 -5.69
N ASP A 55 -28.74 -0.76 -5.91
CA ASP A 55 -29.42 -0.78 -7.20
C ASP A 55 -30.40 0.40 -7.36
N LYS A 56 -31.01 0.52 -8.55
CA LYS A 56 -31.97 1.59 -8.86
C LYS A 56 -33.28 1.47 -8.08
N GLU A 57 -33.53 0.32 -7.47
CA GLU A 57 -34.74 -0.01 -6.70
C GLU A 57 -34.51 0.16 -5.18
N GLY A 58 -33.29 0.50 -4.76
CA GLY A 58 -32.91 0.76 -3.38
C GLY A 58 -32.41 -0.46 -2.60
N ASN A 59 -32.23 -1.62 -3.25
CA ASN A 59 -31.67 -2.79 -2.58
C ASN A 59 -30.15 -2.67 -2.47
N THR A 60 -29.64 -2.99 -1.28
CA THR A 60 -28.20 -2.95 -0.98
C THR A 60 -27.59 -4.36 -0.96
N LYS A 61 -26.53 -4.61 -1.73
CA LYS A 61 -25.71 -5.83 -1.65
C LYS A 61 -24.27 -5.50 -1.31
N LYS A 62 -23.68 -6.22 -0.35
CA LYS A 62 -22.24 -6.10 -0.05
C LYS A 62 -21.41 -6.65 -1.21
N LEU A 63 -20.35 -5.93 -1.59
CA LEU A 63 -19.37 -6.37 -2.58
C LEU A 63 -18.44 -7.44 -1.97
N ARG A 64 -18.97 -8.54 -1.42
CA ARG A 64 -18.12 -9.65 -0.97
C ARG A 64 -17.68 -10.47 -2.17
N LYS A 65 -16.38 -10.63 -2.33
CA LYS A 65 -15.78 -11.65 -3.20
C LYS A 65 -15.78 -12.98 -2.43
N ASN A 66 -16.37 -14.02 -3.03
CA ASN A 66 -16.30 -15.41 -2.55
C ASN A 66 -14.85 -15.87 -2.40
#